data_AF-A0A645EDU0-F1
#
_entry.id   AF-A0A645EDU0-F1
#
_cell.length_a   1.000
_cell.length_b   1.000
_cell.length_c   1.000
_cell.angle_alpha   90.00
_cell.angle_beta   90.00
_cell.angle_gamma   90.00
#
_symmetry.space_group_name_H-M   'P 1'
#
loop_
_entity.id
_entity.type
_entity.pdbx_description
1 polymer ?
#
loop_
_entity_poly.entity_id
_entity_poly.type
_entity_poly.pdbx_seq_one_letter_code
_entity_poly.pdbx_strand_id
1 'polypeptide(L)'
;MAGPLLGLPASFAAALSMAALFCGVTNCPIASLLLSFEFFGGAGLAYYALCCAVSYMLSGYGGLYSAQMIVHSKCRPEARIEYPPGGILIGKGGELR
;
A
#
# COMPACT_ATOMS: atom_id res chain seq x y z
N MET A 1 -7.89 -9.72 -12.08
CA MET A 1 -8.02 -10.51 -13.33
C MET A 1 -8.31 -12.00 -13.13
N ALA A 2 -8.03 -12.61 -11.97
CA ALA A 2 -8.30 -14.05 -11.73
C ALA A 2 -9.73 -14.39 -11.24
N GLY A 3 -10.67 -13.44 -11.25
CA GLY A 3 -12.03 -13.62 -10.71
C GLY A 3 -12.82 -14.79 -11.30
N PRO A 4 -12.89 -14.92 -12.64
CA PRO A 4 -13.60 -16.04 -13.27
C PRO A 4 -12.99 -17.41 -12.94
N LEU A 5 -11.69 -17.47 -12.64
CA LEU A 5 -11.02 -18.71 -12.21
C LEU A 5 -11.43 -19.14 -10.79
N LEU A 6 -11.80 -18.18 -9.94
CA LEU A 6 -12.18 -18.41 -8.54
C LEU A 6 -13.69 -18.54 -8.35
N GLY A 7 -14.48 -18.52 -9.44
CA GLY A 7 -15.94 -18.53 -9.39
C GLY A 7 -16.55 -17.25 -8.80
N LEU A 8 -15.77 -16.16 -8.73
CA LEU A 8 -16.22 -14.87 -8.18
C LEU A 8 -16.86 -14.02 -9.29
N PRO A 9 -17.87 -13.18 -8.95
CA PRO A 9 -18.43 -12.23 -9.89
C PRO A 9 -17.33 -11.27 -10.38
N ALA A 10 -17.26 -11.09 -11.70
CA ALA A 10 -16.18 -10.37 -12.37
C ALA A 10 -16.01 -8.93 -11.85
N SER A 11 -17.12 -8.25 -11.54
CA SER A 11 -17.14 -6.90 -10.98
C SER A 11 -16.45 -6.83 -9.60
N PHE A 12 -16.76 -7.77 -8.71
CA PHE A 12 -16.16 -7.82 -7.38
C PHE A 12 -14.66 -8.12 -7.42
N ALA A 13 -14.26 -9.07 -8.27
CA ALA A 13 -12.85 -9.40 -8.45
C ALA A 13 -12.06 -8.23 -9.08
N ALA A 14 -12.68 -7.46 -9.96
CA ALA A 14 -12.08 -6.25 -10.53
C ALA A 14 -11.88 -5.17 -9.46
N ALA A 15 -12.88 -4.92 -8.62
CA ALA A 15 -12.80 -3.98 -7.50
C ALA A 15 -11.66 -4.34 -6.54
N LEU A 16 -11.56 -5.61 -6.14
CA LEU A 16 -10.47 -6.10 -5.28
C LEU A 16 -9.08 -5.91 -5.90
N SER A 17 -8.95 -6.23 -7.19
CA SER A 17 -7.68 -6.10 -7.90
C SER A 17 -7.26 -4.64 -8.02
N MET A 18 -8.21 -3.74 -8.30
CA MET A 18 -7.96 -2.29 -8.39
C MET A 18 -7.48 -1.73 -7.05
N ALA A 19 -8.17 -2.06 -5.95
CA ALA A 19 -7.80 -1.66 -4.60
C ALA A 19 -6.39 -2.13 -4.24
N ALA A 20 -6.09 -3.41 -4.46
CA ALA A 20 -4.80 -4.01 -4.17
C ALA A 20 -3.68 -3.37 -4.99
N LEU A 21 -3.87 -3.18 -6.29
CA LEU A 21 -2.83 -2.70 -7.21
C LEU A 21 -2.52 -1.22 -6.94
N PHE A 22 -3.55 -0.40 -6.73
CA PHE A 22 -3.37 1.01 -6.38
C PHE A 22 -2.65 1.17 -5.04
N CYS A 23 -3.03 0.38 -4.04
CA CYS A 23 -2.36 0.35 -2.74
C CYS A 23 -0.89 -0.07 -2.85
N GLY A 24 -0.60 -1.10 -3.65
CA GLY A 24 0.77 -1.60 -3.83
C GLY A 24 1.67 -0.56 -4.50
N VAL A 25 1.20 0.10 -5.55
CA VAL A 25 1.97 1.09 -6.31
C VAL A 25 2.17 2.39 -5.53
N THR A 26 1.14 2.86 -4.82
CA THR A 26 1.20 4.14 -4.08
C THR A 26 1.70 4.00 -2.65
N ASN A 27 1.75 2.78 -2.10
CA ASN A 27 2.04 2.54 -0.68
C ASN A 27 1.11 3.31 0.28
N CYS A 28 -0.14 3.58 -0.12
CA CYS A 28 -1.11 4.33 0.66
C CYS A 28 -2.37 3.49 0.95
N PRO A 29 -2.35 2.60 1.98
CA PRO A 29 -3.43 1.65 2.22
C PRO A 29 -4.76 2.32 2.60
N ILE A 30 -4.74 3.36 3.43
CA ILE A 30 -5.96 4.07 3.87
C ILE A 30 -6.63 4.79 2.69
N ALA A 31 -5.85 5.54 1.91
CA ALA A 31 -6.38 6.26 0.74
C ALA A 31 -6.95 5.30 -0.30
N SER A 32 -6.28 4.17 -0.54
CA SER A 32 -6.73 3.14 -1.48
C SER A 32 -8.04 2.48 -1.04
N LEU A 33 -8.21 2.29 0.27
CA LEU A 33 -9.39 1.68 0.86
C LEU A 33 -10.59 2.63 0.77
N LEU A 34 -10.40 3.92 1.10
CA LEU A 34 -11.43 4.95 0.92
C LEU A 34 -11.84 5.12 -0.54
N LEU A 35 -10.87 5.14 -1.46
CA LEU A 35 -11.14 5.19 -2.90
C LEU A 35 -12.02 4.03 -3.36
N SER A 36 -11.70 2.81 -2.91
CA SER A 36 -12.44 1.61 -3.27
C SER A 36 -13.85 1.60 -2.67
N PHE A 37 -13.99 2.10 -1.44
CA PHE A 37 -15.28 2.27 -0.77
C PHE A 37 -16.19 3.26 -1.51
N GLU A 38 -15.64 4.40 -1.94
CA GLU A 38 -16.43 5.43 -2.64
C GLU A 38 -16.90 4.94 -4.03
N PHE A 39 -16.08 4.13 -4.70
CA PHE A 39 -16.38 3.63 -6.06
C PHE A 39 -17.34 2.45 -6.07
N PHE A 40 -17.10 1.46 -5.21
CA PHE A 40 -17.80 0.17 -5.25
C PHE A 40 -18.79 0.00 -4.08
N GLY A 41 -18.82 0.95 -3.15
CA GLY A 41 -19.65 0.92 -1.95
C GLY A 41 -19.06 0.08 -0.81
N GLY A 42 -19.82 -0.02 0.28
CA GLY A 42 -19.41 -0.73 1.50
C GLY A 42 -19.55 -2.26 1.44
N ALA A 43 -20.19 -2.81 0.41
CA ALA A 43 -20.36 -4.25 0.24
C ALA A 43 -19.00 -4.91 -0.05
N GLY A 44 -18.39 -5.50 0.99
CA GLY A 44 -17.08 -6.14 0.91
C GLY A 44 -15.90 -5.29 1.37
N LEU A 45 -16.15 -4.24 2.16
CA LEU A 45 -15.09 -3.39 2.74
C LEU A 45 -13.96 -4.18 3.41
N ALA A 46 -14.30 -5.24 4.15
CA ALA A 46 -13.32 -6.12 4.78
C ALA A 46 -12.39 -6.81 3.77
N TYR A 47 -12.91 -7.20 2.59
CA TYR A 47 -12.10 -7.81 1.54
C TYR A 47 -11.18 -6.79 0.87
N TYR A 48 -11.66 -5.57 0.61
CA TYR A 48 -10.81 -4.48 0.12
C TYR A 48 -9.69 -4.16 1.11
N ALA A 49 -10.02 -4.07 2.40
CA ALA A 49 -9.05 -3.84 3.47
C ALA A 49 -7.97 -4.93 3.51
N LEU A 50 -8.39 -6.20 3.43
CA LEU A 50 -7.48 -7.35 3.46
C LEU A 50 -6.57 -7.37 2.22
N CYS A 51 -7.13 -7.14 1.03
CA CYS A 51 -6.35 -7.04 -0.21
C CYS A 51 -5.34 -5.88 -0.17
N CYS A 52 -5.75 -4.70 0.31
CA CYS A 52 -4.86 -3.57 0.50
C CYS A 52 -3.76 -3.87 1.52
N ALA A 53 -4.07 -4.52 2.64
CA ALA A 53 -3.09 -4.88 3.66
C ALA A 53 -2.03 -5.84 3.11
N VAL A 54 -2.47 -6.93 2.45
CA VAL A 54 -1.56 -7.90 1.83
C VAL A 54 -0.70 -7.23 0.75
N SER A 55 -1.30 -6.41 -0.11
CA SER A 55 -0.56 -5.69 -1.15
C SER A 55 0.46 -4.71 -0.56
N TYR A 56 0.10 -3.97 0.50
CA TYR A 56 1.00 -3.04 1.18
C TYR A 56 2.18 -3.75 1.84
N MET A 57 1.96 -4.91 2.45
CA MET A 57 3.00 -5.72 3.09
C MET A 57 3.98 -6.30 2.07
N LEU A 58 3.47 -6.77 0.92
CA LEU A 58 4.30 -7.31 -0.16
C LEU A 58 4.97 -6.22 -1.00
N SER A 59 4.40 -5.01 -1.02
CA SER A 59 4.99 -3.88 -1.73
C SER A 59 6.22 -3.36 -0.97
N GLY A 60 7.27 -3.03 -1.72
CA GLY A 60 8.53 -2.52 -1.18
C GLY A 60 8.38 -1.13 -0.55
N TYR A 61 9.50 -0.55 -0.10
CA TYR A 61 9.50 0.79 0.49
C TYR A 61 9.43 1.93 -0.54
N GLY A 62 9.61 1.60 -1.82
CA GLY A 62 9.42 2.53 -2.93
C GLY A 62 8.04 2.36 -3.56
N GLY A 63 7.42 3.47 -3.95
CA GLY A 63 6.19 3.50 -4.74
C GLY A 63 6.28 4.56 -5.83
N LEU A 64 5.14 4.91 -6.43
CA LEU A 64 5.05 5.98 -7.43
C LEU A 64 5.59 7.32 -6.92
N TYR A 65 5.49 7.56 -5.62
CA TYR A 65 6.00 8.75 -4.96
C TYR A 65 7.37 8.47 -4.33
N SER A 66 8.45 8.81 -5.04
CA SER A 66 9.82 8.63 -4.56
C SER A 66 10.15 9.43 -3.30
N ALA A 67 9.41 10.52 -3.04
CA ALA A 67 9.54 11.34 -1.83
C ALA A 67 8.79 10.76 -0.61
N GLN A 68 7.93 9.75 -0.81
CA GLN A 68 7.18 9.13 0.27
C GLN A 68 8.11 8.27 1.12
N MET A 69 8.28 8.65 2.39
CA MET A 69 9.14 7.92 3.32
C MET A 69 8.32 7.11 4.31
N ILE A 70 8.62 5.82 4.36
CA ILE A 70 7.99 4.87 5.28
C ILE A 70 8.95 4.66 6.46
N VAL A 71 8.65 5.31 7.58
CA VAL A 71 9.52 5.39 8.77
C VAL A 71 9.59 4.07 9.55
N HIS A 72 8.52 3.29 9.54
CA HIS A 72 8.43 2.02 10.25
C HIS A 72 8.58 0.83 9.32
N SER A 73 9.14 -0.26 9.84
CA SER A 73 9.12 -1.52 9.12
C SER A 73 7.67 -2.03 8.99
N LYS A 74 7.33 -2.58 7.82
CA LYS A 74 5.97 -3.06 7.51
C LYS A 74 5.65 -4.38 8.20
N CYS A 75 6.68 -5.18 8.46
CA CYS A 75 6.55 -6.52 9.04
C CYS A 75 6.91 -6.58 10.53
N ARG A 76 7.53 -5.52 11.04
CA ARG A 76 8.02 -5.49 12.41
C ARG A 76 7.89 -4.07 12.98
N PRO A 77 7.65 -3.92 14.28
CA PRO A 77 7.47 -2.62 14.92
C PRO A 77 8.80 -1.90 15.21
N GLU A 78 9.81 -2.05 14.36
CA GLU A 78 11.04 -1.25 14.48
C GLU A 78 10.96 -0.01 13.59
N ALA A 79 11.32 1.13 14.15
CA ALA A 79 11.60 2.31 13.36
C ALA A 79 12.86 2.06 12.51
N ARG A 80 12.75 2.23 11.19
CA ARG A 80 13.87 2.08 10.25
C ARG A 80 14.83 3.27 10.32
N ILE A 81 14.39 4.40 10.86
CA ILE A 81 15.12 5.67 10.81
C ILE A 81 15.32 6.20 12.22
N GLU A 82 16.58 6.42 12.59
CA GLU A 82 16.99 7.24 13.73
C GLU A 82 16.70 8.71 13.36
N TYR A 83 15.80 9.39 14.10
CA TYR A 83 15.51 10.80 13.87
C TYR A 83 16.65 11.66 14.46
N PRO A 84 17.41 12.43 13.67
CA PRO A 84 18.30 13.43 14.24
C PRO A 84 17.48 14.60 14.81
N PRO A 85 17.84 15.16 15.98
CA PRO A 85 17.17 16.33 16.52
C PRO A 85 17.55 17.54 15.66
N GLY A 86 16.64 18.00 14.78
CA GLY A 86 16.83 19.23 13.99
C GLY A 86 16.68 19.11 12.46
N GLY A 87 16.51 17.91 11.89
CA GLY A 87 16.10 17.73 10.49
C GLY A 87 17.21 17.73 9.42
N ILE A 88 17.41 16.56 8.80
CA ILE A 88 17.48 16.22 7.36
C ILE A 88 17.95 14.76 7.34
N LEU A 89 17.20 13.92 6.64
CA LEU A 89 17.38 12.46 6.69
C LEU A 89 18.56 12.05 5.80
N ILE A 90 19.71 11.81 6.42
CA ILE A 90 20.83 11.18 5.75
C ILE A 90 20.61 9.67 5.78
N GLY A 91 19.96 9.15 4.73
CA GLY A 91 19.85 7.72 4.49
C GLY A 91 21.24 7.12 4.24
N LYS A 92 21.62 6.10 5.02
CA LYS A 92 22.79 5.26 4.76
C LYS A 92 22.69 4.67 3.34
N GLY A 93 23.52 5.16 2.42
CA GLY A 93 23.77 4.49 1.13
C GLY A 93 23.71 5.36 -0.13
N GLY A 94 24.19 6.60 -0.12
CA GLY A 94 24.34 7.39 -1.34
C GLY A 94 25.25 8.60 -1.15
N GLU A 95 26.32 8.65 -1.95
CA GLU A 95 27.34 9.69 -2.05
C GLU A 95 26.79 11.13 -2.02
N LEU A 96 27.53 11.99 -1.32
CA LEU A 96 27.65 13.41 -1.65
C LEU A 96 28.43 13.53 -2.97
N ARG A 97 27.73 13.70 -4.09
CA ARG A 97 28.25 14.31 -5.32
C ARG A 97 27.18 15.17 -5.96
#